data_AF-A0A089M5W6-F1
#
_entry.id   AF-A0A089M5W6-F1
#
_cell.length_a   1.000
_cell.length_b   1.000
_cell.length_c   1.000
_cell.angle_alpha   90.00
_cell.angle_beta   90.00
_cell.angle_gamma   90.00
#
_symmetry.space_group_name_H-M   'P 1'
#
loop_
_entity.id
_entity.type
_entity.pdbx_description
1 polymer ?
#
loop_
_entity_poly.entity_id
_entity_poly.type
_entity_poly.pdbx_seq_one_letter_code
_entity_poly.pdbx_strand_id
1 'polypeptide(L)'
;MAAVAVQQTAGLFSGLLERMENIDFVKQFADSPEAALRASGLGISLADFTKQLSENPQLFEAVVGKLSNNVEFINKSNIAMSSCDQPK
;
A
#
# COMPACT_ATOMS: atom_id res chain seq x y z
N MET A 1 -28.28 -8.27 2.87
CA MET A 1 -27.87 -7.17 1.95
C MET A 1 -26.40 -6.76 2.22
N ALA A 2 -25.44 -7.69 2.29
CA ALA A 2 -24.05 -7.40 2.70
C ALA A 2 -23.02 -7.33 1.55
N ALA A 3 -23.38 -7.81 0.35
CA ALA A 3 -22.44 -7.92 -0.76
C ALA A 3 -22.13 -6.59 -1.48
N VAL A 4 -22.99 -5.57 -1.31
CA VAL A 4 -22.89 -4.30 -2.06
C VAL A 4 -21.83 -3.36 -1.45
N ALA A 5 -21.62 -3.42 -0.13
CA ALA A 5 -20.62 -2.58 0.54
C ALA A 5 -19.18 -2.96 0.14
N VAL A 6 -18.91 -4.26 -0.03
CA VAL A 6 -17.57 -4.80 -0.38
C VAL A 6 -17.14 -4.42 -1.80
N GLN A 7 -18.06 -4.43 -2.77
CA GLN A 7 -17.75 -4.06 -4.16
C GLN A 7 -17.57 -2.55 -4.34
N GLN A 8 -18.26 -1.73 -3.54
CA GLN A 8 -18.11 -0.28 -3.58
C GLN A 8 -16.82 0.21 -2.90
N THR A 9 -16.41 -0.39 -1.77
CA THR A 9 -15.13 -0.06 -1.15
C THR A 9 -13.94 -0.51 -2.00
N ALA A 10 -13.99 -1.71 -2.59
CA ALA A 10 -12.94 -2.14 -3.53
C ALA A 10 -12.81 -1.21 -4.75
N GLY A 11 -13.92 -0.65 -5.25
CA GLY A 11 -13.92 0.32 -6.35
C GLY A 11 -13.49 1.74 -5.98
N LEU A 12 -13.64 2.15 -4.72
CA LEU A 12 -13.13 3.44 -4.22
C LEU A 12 -11.63 3.38 -3.95
N PHE A 13 -11.15 2.25 -3.43
CA PHE A 13 -9.75 2.05 -3.07
C PHE A 13 -8.90 1.42 -4.19
N SER A 14 -9.50 1.01 -5.31
CA SER A 14 -8.77 0.45 -6.46
C SER A 14 -7.67 1.38 -6.96
N GLY A 15 -7.95 2.67 -7.13
CA GLY A 15 -6.93 3.64 -7.55
C GLY A 15 -5.79 3.84 -6.53
N LEU A 16 -6.07 3.65 -5.23
CA LEU A 16 -5.02 3.61 -4.20
C LEU A 16 -4.20 2.33 -4.33
N LEU A 17 -4.86 1.18 -4.47
CA LEU A 17 -4.21 -0.13 -4.56
C LEU A 17 -3.33 -0.26 -5.81
N GLU A 18 -3.75 0.31 -6.94
CA GLU A 18 -2.93 0.42 -8.16
C GLU A 18 -1.71 1.32 -7.91
N ARG A 19 -1.87 2.45 -7.20
CA ARG A 19 -0.72 3.29 -6.84
C ARG A 19 0.21 2.64 -5.84
N MET A 20 -0.29 1.77 -4.97
CA MET A 20 0.54 0.97 -4.06
C MET A 20 1.40 -0.08 -4.78
N GLU A 21 1.22 -0.30 -6.08
CA GLU A 21 2.17 -1.07 -6.89
C GLU A 21 3.45 -0.28 -7.19
N ASN A 22 3.43 1.04 -6.99
CA ASN A 22 4.59 1.89 -7.13
C ASN A 22 5.33 2.03 -5.79
N ILE A 23 6.58 1.59 -5.76
CA ILE A 23 7.45 1.63 -4.57
C ILE A 23 7.61 3.06 -4.03
N ASP A 24 7.74 4.07 -4.89
CA ASP A 24 7.89 5.47 -4.45
C ASP A 24 6.61 5.98 -3.78
N PHE A 25 5.44 5.57 -4.28
CA PHE A 25 4.18 5.86 -3.62
C PHE A 25 4.08 5.15 -2.26
N VAL A 26 4.51 3.90 -2.16
CA VAL A 26 4.55 3.16 -0.88
C VAL A 26 5.48 3.84 0.14
N LYS A 27 6.65 4.31 -0.29
CA LYS A 27 7.56 5.09 0.57
C LYS A 27 6.92 6.39 1.01
N GLN A 28 6.30 7.13 0.09
CA GLN A 28 5.57 8.35 0.41
C GLN A 28 4.37 8.08 1.33
N PHE A 29 3.70 6.94 1.18
CA PHE A 29 2.61 6.52 2.05
C PHE A 29 3.11 6.18 3.45
N ALA A 30 4.27 5.55 3.58
CA ALA A 30 4.90 5.29 4.88
C ALA A 30 5.39 6.56 5.59
N ASP A 31 5.90 7.53 4.82
CA ASP A 31 6.38 8.82 5.33
C ASP A 31 5.23 9.79 5.68
N SER A 32 4.29 9.95 4.75
CA SER A 32 3.21 10.94 4.79
C SER A 32 1.90 10.34 4.24
N PRO A 33 1.21 9.50 5.02
CA PRO A 33 0.05 8.75 4.53
C PRO A 33 -1.14 9.65 4.16
N GLU A 34 -1.35 10.78 4.86
CA GLU A 34 -2.38 11.76 4.47
C GLU A 34 -2.12 12.39 3.09
N ALA A 35 -0.85 12.74 2.81
CA ALA A 35 -0.49 13.32 1.53
C ALA A 35 -0.64 12.30 0.39
N ALA A 36 -0.29 11.04 0.65
CA ALA A 36 -0.44 9.94 -0.31
C ALA A 36 -1.92 9.61 -0.59
N LEU A 37 -2.78 9.61 0.44
CA LEU A 37 -4.23 9.45 0.28
C LEU A 37 -4.83 10.58 -0.56
N ARG A 38 -4.44 11.84 -0.30
CA ARG A 38 -4.88 12.98 -1.14
C ARG A 38 -4.36 12.86 -2.57
N ALA A 39 -3.10 12.45 -2.75
CA ALA A 39 -2.49 12.30 -4.06
C ALA A 39 -3.17 11.22 -4.90
N SER A 40 -3.63 10.13 -4.26
CA SER A 40 -4.36 9.03 -4.91
C SER A 40 -5.79 9.40 -5.32
N GLY A 41 -6.23 10.64 -5.07
CA GLY A 41 -7.56 11.11 -5.44
C GLY A 41 -8.65 10.67 -4.45
N LEU A 42 -8.25 10.00 -3.37
CA LEU A 42 -9.13 9.69 -2.26
C LEU A 42 -9.30 10.96 -1.42
N GLY A 43 -10.48 11.57 -1.51
CA GLY A 43 -10.87 12.72 -0.69
C GLY A 43 -11.18 12.37 0.77
N ILE A 44 -10.56 11.32 1.31
CA ILE A 44 -10.80 10.85 2.68
C ILE A 44 -9.59 11.14 3.56
N SER A 45 -9.84 11.40 4.84
CA SER A 45 -8.78 11.57 5.85
C SER A 45 -8.17 10.23 6.24
N LEU A 46 -6.95 10.28 6.81
CA LEU A 46 -6.29 9.10 7.35
C LEU A 46 -7.18 8.34 8.36
N ALA A 47 -7.85 9.06 9.26
CA ALA A 47 -8.73 8.47 10.26
C ALA A 47 -9.88 7.68 9.61
N ASP A 48 -10.45 8.22 8.53
CA ASP A 48 -11.53 7.56 7.79
C ASP A 48 -10.99 6.33 7.05
N PHE A 49 -9.80 6.43 6.45
CA PHE A 49 -9.10 5.30 5.84
C PHE A 49 -8.80 4.18 6.86
N THR A 50 -8.30 4.52 8.05
CA THR A 50 -8.04 3.54 9.12
C THR A 50 -9.33 2.88 9.62
N LYS A 51 -10.42 3.65 9.68
CA LYS A 51 -11.73 3.11 10.02
C LYS A 51 -12.22 2.14 8.94
N GLN A 52 -12.10 2.50 7.67
CA GLN A 52 -12.41 1.62 6.53
C GLN A 52 -11.55 0.35 6.53
N LEU A 53 -10.27 0.43 6.87
CA LEU A 53 -9.40 -0.75 7.03
C LEU A 53 -9.89 -1.67 8.16
N SER A 54 -10.36 -1.09 9.27
CA SER A 54 -10.86 -1.86 10.42
C SER A 54 -12.22 -2.50 10.14
N GLU A 55 -13.08 -1.83 9.38
CA GLU A 55 -14.42 -2.32 9.01
C GLU A 55 -14.40 -3.25 7.78
N ASN A 56 -13.36 -3.18 6.94
CA ASN A 56 -13.22 -3.99 5.73
C ASN A 56 -11.94 -4.84 5.78
N PRO A 57 -11.99 -6.07 6.32
CA PRO A 57 -10.82 -6.96 6.40
C PRO A 57 -10.21 -7.28 5.03
N GLN A 58 -11.02 -7.35 3.96
CA GLN A 58 -10.52 -7.54 2.60
C GLN A 58 -9.67 -6.37 2.09
N LEU A 59 -10.02 -5.13 2.46
CA LEU A 59 -9.23 -3.95 2.12
C LEU A 59 -7.89 -3.99 2.86
N PHE A 60 -7.93 -4.38 4.14
CA PHE A 60 -6.73 -4.56 4.94
C PHE A 60 -5.78 -5.60 4.32
N GLU A 61 -6.29 -6.78 3.96
CA GLU A 61 -5.49 -7.81 3.29
C GLU A 61 -4.91 -7.35 1.95
N ALA A 62 -5.69 -6.61 1.15
CA ALA A 62 -5.21 -6.07 -0.13
C ALA A 62 -4.07 -5.05 0.07
N VAL A 63 -4.25 -4.10 0.99
CA VAL A 63 -3.25 -3.08 1.33
C VAL A 63 -1.99 -3.72 1.91
N VAL A 64 -2.14 -4.62 2.87
CA VAL A 64 -1.01 -5.34 3.48
C VAL A 64 -0.31 -6.22 2.44
N GLY A 65 -1.05 -6.87 1.55
CA GLY A 65 -0.48 -7.69 0.47
C GLY A 65 0.35 -6.87 -0.52
N LYS A 66 -0.12 -5.68 -0.89
CA LYS A 66 0.66 -4.75 -1.73
C LYS A 66 1.89 -4.24 -1.00
N LEU A 67 1.75 -3.80 0.26
CA LEU A 67 2.89 -3.35 1.07
C LEU A 67 3.96 -4.46 1.23
N SER A 68 3.53 -5.69 1.50
CA SER A 68 4.44 -6.83 1.68
C SER A 68 5.22 -7.17 0.41
N ASN A 69 4.56 -7.16 -0.77
CA ASN A 69 5.24 -7.36 -2.05
C ASN A 69 6.31 -6.29 -2.31
N ASN A 70 6.03 -5.04 -1.95
CA ASN A 70 6.99 -3.94 -2.13
C ASN A 70 8.16 -4.01 -1.13
N VAL A 71 7.91 -4.44 0.12
CA VAL A 71 8.95 -4.65 1.14
C VAL A 71 9.89 -5.80 0.76
N GLU A 72 9.38 -6.88 0.18
CA GLU A 72 10.22 -7.95 -0.36
C GLU A 72 11.13 -7.46 -1.50
N PHE A 73 10.67 -6.52 -2.33
CA PHE A 73 11.47 -5.92 -3.40
C PHE A 73 12.61 -5.07 -2.83
N ILE A 74 12.33 -4.23 -1.83
CA ILE A 74 13.34 -3.40 -1.16
C ILE A 74 14.38 -4.29 -0.46
N ASN A 75 13.95 -5.37 0.19
CA ASN A 75 14.87 -6.27 0.91
C ASN A 75 15.74 -7.09 -0.07
N LYS A 76 15.16 -7.62 -1.17
CA LYS A 76 15.94 -8.31 -2.21
C LYS A 76 16.93 -7.39 -2.94
N SER A 77 16.54 -6.15 -3.23
CA SER A 77 17.42 -5.17 -3.88
C SER A 77 18.56 -4.70 -2.98
N ASN A 78 18.39 -4.69 -1.65
CA ASN A 78 19.46 -4.34 -0.71
C ASN A 78 20.46 -5.49 -0.49
N ILE A 79 20.02 -6.75 -0.64
CA ILE A 79 20.91 -7.92 -0.55
C ILE A 79 21.78 -8.08 -1.82
N ALA A 80 21.35 -7.55 -2.96
CA ALA A 80 22.15 -7.58 -4.20
C ALA A 80 23.33 -6.60 -4.23
N MET A 81 23.39 -5.61 -3.32
CA MET A 81 24.47 -4.61 -3.28
C MET A 81 25.60 -4.94 -2.29
N SER A 82 25.49 -6.07 -1.56
CA SER A 82 26.64 -6.66 -0.84
C SER A 82 27.44 -7.64 -1.72
N SER A 83 27.22 -7.60 -3.04
CA SER A 83 28.05 -8.31 -4.03
C SER A 83 29.14 -7.37 -4.58
N CYS A 84 30.06 -6.98 -3.72
CA CYS A 84 31.46 -6.74 -4.09
C CYS A 84 32.26 -7.61 -3.12
N ASP A 85 32.79 -8.76 -3.54
CA ASP A 85 34.14 -8.85 -4.09
C ASP A 85 35.13 -8.18 -3.10
N GLN A 86 36.04 -8.89 -2.43
CA GLN A 86 37.05 -9.76 -3.03
C GLN A 86 37.92 -10.42 -1.89
N PRO A 87 39.08 -11.06 -2.18
CA PRO A 87 39.36 -12.47 -1.94
C PRO A 87 40.34 -12.72 -0.75
N LYS A 88 40.56 -13.99 -0.39
CA LYS A 88 41.85 -14.41 0.18
C LYS A 88 42.20 -15.81 -0.29
#